data_AF-A0A915CR59-F1
#
_entry.id   AF-A0A915CR59-F1
#
_cell.length_a   1.000
_cell.length_b   1.000
_cell.length_c   1.000
_cell.angle_alpha   90.00
_cell.angle_beta   90.00
_cell.angle_gamma   90.00
#
_symmetry.space_group_name_H-M   'P 1'
#
loop_
_entity.id
_entity.type
_entity.pdbx_description
1 polymer ?
#
loop_
_entity_poly.entity_id
_entity_poly.type
_entity_poly.pdbx_seq_one_letter_code
_entity_poly.pdbx_strand_id
1 'polypeptide(L)'
;MIIPYMPELMIATEDLINYNQTVHNIKGIKTASSGLESTSLVFVYGLDLFYTRVTPSGTFDILKEDFDFVLISLVMVVLIVASVMCKKIWRNQSLKQAWK
;
A
#
# COMPACT_ATOMS: atom_id res chain seq x y z
N MET A 1 9.09 5.19 20.73
CA MET A 1 10.33 4.40 20.83
C MET A 1 11.48 5.30 20.44
N ILE A 2 12.54 5.38 21.22
CA ILE A 2 13.72 6.22 20.91
C ILE A 2 14.82 5.28 20.44
N ILE A 3 15.37 5.55 19.27
CA ILE A 3 16.49 4.79 18.72
C ILE A 3 17.76 5.22 19.48
N PRO A 4 18.61 4.29 19.94
CA PRO A 4 19.85 4.63 20.62
C PRO A 4 20.79 5.41 19.69
N TYR A 5 21.66 6.22 20.28
CA TYR A 5 22.65 6.99 19.52
C TYR A 5 23.56 6.05 18.72
N MET A 6 23.62 6.27 17.41
CA MET A 6 24.52 5.60 16.48
C MET A 6 25.31 6.69 15.74
N PRO A 7 26.62 6.83 16.02
CA PRO A 7 27.44 7.89 15.43
C PRO A 7 27.73 7.67 13.94
N GLU A 8 27.68 6.41 13.51
CA GLU A 8 27.90 6.03 12.12
C GLU A 8 26.57 5.99 11.36
N LEU A 9 26.49 6.73 10.26
CA LEU A 9 25.36 6.66 9.34
C LEU A 9 25.73 5.71 8.20
N MET A 10 25.18 4.49 8.22
CA MET A 10 25.40 3.53 7.15
C MET A 10 24.64 3.99 5.90
N ILE A 11 25.29 3.92 4.74
CA ILE A 11 24.63 4.20 3.47
C ILE A 11 23.94 2.92 3.01
N ALA A 12 22.61 2.85 3.19
CA ALA A 12 21.82 1.76 2.68
C ALA A 12 21.69 1.88 1.15
N THR A 13 22.15 0.86 0.43
CA THR A 13 22.02 0.82 -1.04
C THR A 13 20.56 0.72 -1.49
N GLU A 14 19.69 0.21 -0.62
CA GLU A 14 18.24 0.11 -0.84
C GLU A 14 17.55 1.49 -0.90
N ASP A 15 18.11 2.50 -0.24
CA ASP A 15 17.57 3.87 -0.22
C ASP A 15 18.00 4.71 -1.44
N LEU A 16 18.85 4.16 -2.33
CA LEU A 16 19.31 4.84 -3.54
C LEU A 16 18.21 4.86 -4.62
N ILE A 17 17.55 6.01 -4.75
CA ILE A 17 16.44 6.23 -5.69
C ILE A 17 16.83 6.12 -7.17
N ASN A 18 18.12 6.22 -7.50
CA ASN A 18 18.61 6.24 -8.87
C ASN A 18 19.12 4.87 -9.35
N TYR A 19 19.12 3.84 -8.49
CA TYR A 19 19.57 2.48 -8.83
C TYR A 19 20.88 2.48 -9.66
N ASN A 20 20.85 1.99 -10.92
CA ASN A 20 21.99 1.97 -11.83
C ASN A 20 22.04 3.16 -12.82
N GLN A 21 21.31 4.24 -12.55
CA GLN A 21 21.29 5.46 -13.34
C GLN A 21 22.12 6.55 -12.65
N THR A 22 23.43 6.57 -12.93
CA THR A 22 24.33 7.57 -12.38
C THR A 22 24.14 8.91 -13.10
N VAL A 23 23.81 9.95 -12.33
CA VAL A 23 23.61 11.32 -12.83
C VAL A 23 24.88 12.12 -12.57
N HIS A 24 25.56 12.54 -13.64
CA HIS A 24 26.82 13.25 -13.50
C HIS A 24 26.61 14.77 -13.37
N ASN A 25 27.48 15.42 -12.59
CA ASN A 25 27.53 16.87 -12.46
C ASN A 25 26.18 17.50 -12.07
N ILE A 26 25.61 17.03 -10.95
CA ILE A 26 24.32 17.50 -10.42
C ILE A 26 24.45 18.98 -10.02
N LYS A 27 23.61 19.84 -10.60
CA LYS A 27 23.53 21.26 -10.25
C LYS A 27 22.49 21.52 -9.18
N GLY A 28 21.46 20.69 -9.11
CA GLY A 28 20.42 20.81 -8.10
C GLY A 28 19.40 19.69 -8.13
N ILE A 29 18.65 19.61 -7.03
CA ILE A 29 17.53 18.70 -6.83
C ILE A 29 16.30 19.56 -6.52
N LYS A 30 15.21 19.31 -7.21
CA LYS A 30 13.89 19.91 -6.96
C LYS A 30 12.94 18.82 -6.54
N THR A 31 12.13 19.13 -5.55
CA THR A 31 11.03 18.28 -5.12
C THR A 31 9.72 19.03 -5.28
N ALA A 32 8.66 18.30 -5.60
CA ALA A 32 7.31 18.84 -5.66
C ALA A 32 6.33 17.86 -5.00
N SER A 33 5.24 18.39 -4.45
CA SER A 33 4.11 17.55 -4.05
C SER A 33 3.54 16.88 -5.29
N SER A 34 3.21 15.60 -5.16
CA SER A 34 2.30 14.96 -6.10
C SER A 34 0.85 15.25 -5.67
N GLY A 35 -0.13 14.83 -6.49
CA GLY A 35 -1.54 14.85 -6.11
C GLY A 35 -1.90 13.81 -5.04
N LEU A 36 -1.02 12.85 -4.79
CA LEU A 36 -1.10 11.83 -3.75
C LEU A 36 -0.18 12.23 -2.59
N GLU A 37 -0.70 12.18 -1.37
CA GLU A 37 -0.02 12.65 -0.15
C GLU A 37 1.23 11.81 0.17
N SER A 38 1.19 10.51 -0.11
CA SER A 38 2.29 9.60 0.20
C SER A 38 3.49 9.71 -0.75
N THR A 39 3.36 10.50 -1.81
CA THR A 39 4.32 10.54 -2.92
C THR A 39 4.90 11.95 -3.12
N SER A 40 6.20 12.01 -3.39
CA SER A 40 6.88 13.23 -3.82
C SER A 40 7.54 13.03 -5.17
N LEU A 41 7.47 14.05 -6.01
CA LEU A 41 8.14 14.07 -7.31
C LEU A 41 9.54 14.64 -7.11
N VAL A 42 10.57 13.88 -7.48
CA VAL A 42 11.96 14.28 -7.37
C VAL A 42 12.53 14.48 -8.77
N PHE A 43 13.06 15.67 -9.02
CA PHE A 43 13.70 16.04 -10.27
C PHE A 43 15.12 16.51 -10.02
N VAL A 44 16.09 15.86 -10.64
CA VAL A 44 17.51 16.15 -10.54
C VAL A 44 17.98 16.69 -11.89
N TYR A 45 18.69 17.81 -11.88
CA TYR A 45 19.19 18.45 -13.09
C TYR A 45 20.66 18.82 -12.97
N GLY A 46 21.40 18.69 -14.08
CA GLY A 46 22.84 18.89 -14.13
C GLY A 46 23.37 18.87 -15.54
N LEU A 47 24.31 17.95 -15.83
CA LEU A 47 24.63 17.53 -17.19
C LEU A 47 23.53 16.62 -17.74
N ASP A 48 23.08 15.69 -16.91
CA ASP A 48 21.96 14.78 -17.18
C ASP A 48 20.68 15.24 -16.45
N LEU A 49 19.54 14.73 -16.91
CA LEU A 49 18.22 14.95 -16.31
C LEU A 49 17.70 13.63 -15.76
N PHE A 50 17.28 13.61 -14.50
CA PHE A 50 16.70 12.44 -13.86
C PHE A 50 15.42 12.81 -13.12
N TYR A 51 14.40 11.97 -13.27
CA TYR A 51 13.09 12.18 -12.68
C TYR A 51 12.59 10.87 -12.09
N THR A 52 12.11 10.91 -10.85
CA THR A 52 11.51 9.76 -10.18
C THR A 52 10.43 10.20 -9.19
N ARG A 53 9.57 9.25 -8.81
CA ARG A 53 8.59 9.43 -7.73
C ARG A 53 9.08 8.63 -6.53
N VAL A 54 9.03 9.25 -5.35
CA VAL A 54 9.51 8.64 -4.11
C VAL A 54 8.37 8.59 -3.10
N THR A 55 8.27 7.47 -2.38
CA THR A 55 7.26 7.21 -1.35
C THR A 55 7.94 6.97 0.00
N PRO A 56 8.29 8.03 0.75
CA PRO A 56 9.11 7.90 1.97
C PRO A 56 8.42 7.09 3.08
N SER A 57 7.09 7.14 3.14
CA SER A 57 6.28 6.45 4.16
C SER A 57 5.56 5.22 3.61
N GLY A 58 5.92 4.77 2.40
CA GLY A 58 5.13 3.80 1.64
C GLY A 58 3.83 4.40 1.06
N THR A 59 3.19 3.68 0.15
CA THR A 59 1.96 4.11 -0.56
C THR A 59 0.71 3.86 0.28
N PHE A 60 0.52 4.62 1.37
CA PHE A 60 -0.63 4.41 2.27
C PHE A 60 -1.97 4.90 1.71
N ASP A 61 -1.93 5.82 0.74
CA ASP A 61 -3.09 6.40 0.06
C ASP A 61 -3.47 5.67 -1.23
N ILE A 62 -2.74 4.61 -1.59
CA ILE A 62 -3.00 3.76 -2.75
C ILE A 62 -3.24 2.33 -2.27
N LEU A 63 -4.20 1.64 -2.89
CA LEU A 63 -4.39 0.21 -2.66
C LEU A 63 -3.17 -0.56 -3.18
N LYS A 64 -2.63 -1.47 -2.37
CA LYS A 64 -1.47 -2.27 -2.74
C LYS A 64 -1.70 -2.97 -4.08
N GLU A 65 -0.69 -2.99 -4.94
CA GLU A 65 -0.76 -3.66 -6.24
C GLU A 65 -1.00 -5.18 -6.08
N ASP A 66 -0.43 -5.79 -5.04
CA ASP A 66 -0.59 -7.21 -4.70
C ASP A 66 -1.83 -7.50 -3.82
N PHE A 67 -2.88 -6.70 -3.90
CA PHE A 67 -4.06 -6.91 -3.08
C PHE A 67 -4.86 -8.14 -3.56
N ASP A 68 -5.11 -9.09 -2.66
CA ASP A 68 -5.83 -10.34 -2.97
C ASP A 68 -7.35 -10.13 -3.07
N PHE A 69 -7.79 -9.57 -4.18
CA PHE A 69 -9.22 -9.38 -4.47
C PHE A 69 -10.00 -10.71 -4.50
N VAL A 70 -9.35 -11.79 -4.93
CA VAL A 70 -9.97 -13.13 -5.04
C VAL A 70 -10.37 -13.65 -3.67
N LEU A 71 -9.49 -13.54 -2.68
CA LEU A 71 -9.75 -14.02 -1.32
C LEU A 71 -10.95 -13.28 -0.71
N ILE A 72 -10.96 -11.94 -0.79
CA ILE A 72 -12.03 -11.13 -0.21
C ILE A 72 -13.37 -11.40 -0.89
N SER A 73 -13.37 -11.50 -2.22
CA SER A 73 -14.57 -11.83 -3.00
C SER A 73 -15.13 -13.21 -2.60
N LEU A 74 -14.26 -14.21 -2.47
CA LEU A 74 -14.66 -15.56 -2.06
C LEU A 74 -15.25 -15.58 -0.66
N VAL A 75 -14.59 -14.96 0.31
CA VAL A 75 -15.07 -14.88 1.70
C VAL A 75 -16.43 -14.20 1.75
N MET A 76 -16.62 -13.11 1.00
CA MET A 76 -17.90 -12.41 0.90
C MET A 76 -19.02 -13.33 0.38
N VAL A 77 -18.78 -14.06 -0.71
CA VAL A 77 -19.77 -15.01 -1.28
C VAL A 77 -20.12 -16.12 -0.29
N VAL A 78 -19.10 -16.72 0.35
CA VAL A 78 -19.30 -17.77 1.35
C VAL A 78 -20.17 -17.28 2.51
N LEU A 79 -19.89 -16.07 3.03
CA LEU A 79 -20.67 -15.49 4.12
C LEU A 79 -22.12 -15.20 3.72
N ILE A 80 -22.36 -14.72 2.50
CA ILE A 80 -23.72 -14.49 1.99
C ILE A 80 -24.50 -15.81 1.90
N VAL A 81 -23.91 -16.86 1.32
CA VAL A 81 -24.55 -18.17 1.20
C VAL A 81 -24.83 -18.77 2.57
N ALA A 82 -23.85 -18.75 3.47
CA ALA A 82 -24.00 -19.23 4.84
C ALA A 82 -25.14 -18.50 5.58
N SER A 83 -25.21 -17.17 5.45
CA SER A 83 -26.27 -16.36 6.07
C SER A 83 -27.67 -16.73 5.56
N VAL A 84 -27.85 -16.88 4.24
CA VAL A 84 -29.13 -17.28 3.65
C VAL A 84 -29.54 -18.68 4.08
N MET A 85 -28.59 -19.62 4.11
CA MET A 85 -28.83 -20.98 4.59
C MET A 85 -29.25 -20.98 6.07
N CYS A 86 -28.51 -20.29 6.93
CA CYS A 86 -28.86 -20.15 8.35
C CYS A 86 -30.25 -19.53 8.54
N LYS A 87 -30.58 -18.47 7.80
CA LYS A 87 -31.92 -17.84 7.84
C LYS A 87 -33.02 -18.81 7.43
N LYS A 88 -32.80 -19.61 6.39
CA LYS A 88 -33.78 -20.61 5.92
C LYS A 88 -33.98 -21.72 6.96
N ILE A 89 -32.89 -22.22 7.54
CA ILE A 89 -32.93 -23.22 8.60
C ILE A 89 -33.69 -22.68 9.82
N TRP A 90 -33.35 -21.46 10.26
CA TRP A 90 -33.97 -20.86 11.44
C TRP A 90 -35.46 -20.56 11.23
N ARG A 91 -35.86 -20.07 10.05
CA ARG A 91 -37.28 -19.85 9.72
C ARG A 91 -38.09 -21.15 9.75
N ASN A 92 -37.50 -22.25 9.29
CA ASN A 92 -38.15 -23.55 9.35
C ASN A 92 -38.23 -24.09 10.79
N GLN A 93 -37.19 -23.87 11.60
CA GLN A 93 -37.16 -24.25 13.02
C GLN A 93 -38.19 -23.45 13.82
N SER A 94 -38.25 -22.12 13.65
CA SER A 94 -39.19 -21.27 14.39
C SER A 94 -40.64 -21.57 14.06
N LEU A 95 -40.96 -21.87 12.79
CA LEU A 95 -42.28 -22.36 12.39
C LEU A 95 -42.61 -23.68 13.09
N LYS A 96 -41.71 -24.68 13.11
CA LYS A 96 -41.97 -25.95 13.82
C LYS A 96 -42.17 -25.77 15.32
N GLN A 97 -41.53 -24.77 15.92
CA GLN A 97 -41.61 -24.49 17.34
C GLN A 97 -42.88 -23.73 17.73
N ALA A 98 -43.37 -22.84 16.85
CA ALA A 98 -44.62 -22.09 17.04
C ALA A 98 -45.89 -22.93 16.83
N TRP A 99 -45.79 -24.06 16.10
CA TRP A 99 -46.89 -24.98 15.82
C TRP A 99 -46.90 -26.21 16.76
N LYS A 100 -46.12 -26.13 17.83
CA LYS A 100 -46.14 -27.06 18.96
C LYS A 100 -46.93 -26.44 20.09
#